data_AF-A0A7D9J520-F1
#
_entry.id   AF-A0A7D9J520-F1
#
_cell.length_a   1.000
_cell.length_b   1.000
_cell.length_c   1.000
_cell.angle_alpha   90.00
_cell.angle_beta   90.00
_cell.angle_gamma   90.00
#
_symmetry.space_group_name_H-M   'P 1'
#
loop_
_entity.id
_entity.type
_entity.pdbx_description
1 polymer ?
#
loop_
_entity_poly.entity_id
_entity_poly.type
_entity_poly.pdbx_seq_one_letter_code
_entity_poly.pdbx_strand_id
1 'polypeptide(L)'
;MLTVRKTHDPGSCSKSNHGELILVKDRENRDKVLVCTEDNEDYRWKTADNSKPPGEYFNPGYDCLDILNKNTKAKDGYYWINFNEGQPKKMGVGKYILIGHMNDTVIWDVPSSSETVEPFGYPQWSSELGDISVIDFRIQVASNDDFENPAVHWAYRFKNKRLLKNLMIVDQGGCPYNFPGVGGISYVKDLMTEEIVSRDFSCSIFGAYSHPIAKIGWVRYFNPVSANDDNAQSVLKLI
;
A
#
# COMPACT_ATOMS: atom_id res chain seq x y z
N MET A 1 -11.29 -35.12 -13.61
CA MET A 1 -9.87 -34.80 -13.88
C MET A 1 -9.58 -33.51 -13.11
N LEU A 2 -8.53 -33.47 -12.29
CA LEU A 2 -8.21 -32.31 -11.45
C LEU A 2 -7.36 -31.32 -12.25
N THR A 3 -7.82 -30.08 -12.41
CA THR A 3 -7.03 -29.03 -13.08
C THR A 3 -5.91 -28.58 -12.15
N VAL A 4 -4.65 -28.69 -12.57
CA VAL A 4 -3.49 -28.27 -11.76
C VAL A 4 -2.97 -26.93 -12.28
N ARG A 5 -2.99 -25.91 -11.42
CA ARG A 5 -2.39 -24.61 -11.69
C ARG A 5 -1.11 -24.47 -10.88
N LYS A 6 -0.02 -24.07 -11.55
CA LYS A 6 1.25 -23.75 -10.88
C LYS A 6 1.24 -22.37 -10.21
N THR A 7 0.14 -21.63 -10.33
CA THR A 7 -0.04 -20.27 -9.81
C THR A 7 -0.79 -20.29 -8.48
N HIS A 8 -0.60 -19.23 -7.70
CA HIS A 8 -1.40 -18.95 -6.49
C HIS A 8 -2.80 -18.41 -6.84
N ASP A 9 -2.98 -17.96 -8.07
CA ASP A 9 -4.25 -17.44 -8.60
C ASP A 9 -5.07 -18.59 -9.22
N PRO A 10 -6.25 -18.90 -8.66
CA PRO A 10 -7.16 -19.91 -9.18
C PRO A 10 -7.93 -19.47 -10.43
N GLY A 11 -7.89 -18.19 -10.81
CA GLY A 11 -8.79 -17.57 -11.76
C GLY A 11 -10.17 -17.30 -11.16
N SER A 12 -11.13 -16.92 -12.00
CA SER A 12 -12.50 -16.63 -11.54
C SER A 12 -13.30 -17.92 -11.25
N CYS A 13 -14.14 -17.85 -10.22
CA CYS A 13 -15.20 -18.83 -9.96
C CYS A 13 -16.53 -18.22 -10.40
N SER A 14 -17.32 -18.99 -11.15
CA SER A 14 -18.55 -18.54 -11.78
C SER A 14 -19.48 -19.74 -12.01
N LYS A 15 -20.69 -19.47 -12.53
CA LYS A 15 -21.65 -20.52 -12.85
C LYS A 15 -21.12 -21.59 -13.82
N SER A 16 -20.23 -21.22 -14.74
CA SER A 16 -19.72 -22.15 -15.78
C SER A 16 -18.75 -23.19 -15.23
N ASN A 17 -18.10 -22.91 -14.10
CA ASN A 17 -17.15 -23.80 -13.44
C ASN A 17 -17.56 -24.16 -12.01
N HIS A 18 -18.84 -24.02 -11.68
CA HIS A 18 -19.38 -24.45 -10.40
C HIS A 18 -19.12 -25.96 -10.18
N GLY A 19 -18.59 -26.30 -9.01
CA GLY A 19 -18.18 -27.67 -8.66
C GLY A 19 -16.82 -28.08 -9.21
N GLU A 20 -16.15 -27.23 -10.00
CA GLU A 20 -14.78 -27.52 -10.45
C GLU A 20 -13.83 -27.61 -9.25
N LEU A 21 -12.98 -28.62 -9.30
CA LEU A 21 -11.87 -28.83 -8.38
C LEU A 21 -10.57 -28.40 -9.07
N ILE A 22 -9.81 -27.54 -8.41
CA ILE A 22 -8.49 -27.14 -8.89
C ILE A 22 -7.44 -27.33 -7.81
N LEU A 23 -6.21 -27.66 -8.22
CA LEU A 23 -5.05 -27.69 -7.36
C LEU A 23 -4.24 -26.41 -7.58
N VAL A 24 -4.00 -25.65 -6.52
CA VAL A 24 -3.14 -24.46 -6.52
C VAL A 24 -2.05 -24.60 -5.47
N LYS A 25 -1.01 -23.77 -5.56
CA LYS A 25 -0.05 -23.57 -4.48
C LYS A 25 -0.54 -22.45 -3.56
N ASP A 26 -0.54 -22.69 -2.25
CA ASP A 26 -0.60 -21.61 -1.26
C ASP A 26 0.74 -20.88 -1.18
N ARG A 27 0.80 -19.74 -0.50
CA ARG A 27 2.03 -18.96 -0.35
C ARG A 27 3.16 -19.67 0.39
N GLU A 28 2.85 -20.73 1.12
CA GLU A 28 3.83 -21.60 1.77
C GLU A 28 4.31 -22.71 0.82
N ASN A 29 3.97 -22.61 -0.49
CA ASN A 29 4.23 -23.61 -1.53
C ASN A 29 3.60 -24.99 -1.25
N ARG A 30 2.57 -25.05 -0.41
CA ARG A 30 1.81 -26.28 -0.15
C ARG A 30 0.66 -26.39 -1.13
N ASP A 31 0.34 -27.62 -1.51
CA ASP A 31 -0.80 -27.88 -2.37
C ASP A 31 -2.12 -27.63 -1.63
N LYS A 32 -3.02 -26.90 -2.29
CA LYS A 32 -4.38 -26.66 -1.83
C LYS A 32 -5.38 -27.02 -2.91
N VAL A 33 -6.37 -27.81 -2.53
CA VAL A 33 -7.51 -28.13 -3.38
C VAL A 33 -8.59 -27.10 -3.13
N LEU A 34 -9.00 -26.40 -4.19
CA LEU A 34 -10.10 -25.47 -4.16
C LEU A 34 -11.30 -26.04 -4.91
N VAL A 35 -12.50 -25.79 -4.40
CA VAL A 35 -13.79 -26.03 -5.05
C VAL A 35 -14.43 -24.68 -5.36
N CYS A 36 -14.92 -24.52 -6.58
CA CYS A 36 -15.79 -23.39 -6.91
C CYS A 36 -17.19 -23.68 -6.37
N THR A 37 -17.64 -22.93 -5.36
CA THR A 37 -18.95 -23.09 -4.70
C THR A 37 -19.81 -21.86 -4.89
N GLU A 38 -21.12 -22.04 -4.88
CA GLU A 38 -22.11 -20.95 -4.83
C GLU A 38 -22.62 -20.74 -3.40
N ASP A 39 -22.53 -19.52 -2.88
CA ASP A 39 -23.18 -19.08 -1.64
C ASP A 39 -24.00 -17.81 -1.93
N ASN A 40 -25.31 -17.82 -1.68
CA ASN A 40 -26.17 -16.65 -1.87
C ASN A 40 -26.00 -15.99 -3.26
N GLU A 41 -26.02 -16.79 -4.33
CA GLU A 41 -25.83 -16.35 -5.73
C GLU A 41 -24.40 -15.84 -6.07
N ASP A 42 -23.47 -15.85 -5.11
CA ASP A 42 -22.05 -15.54 -5.34
C ASP A 42 -21.22 -16.81 -5.52
N TYR A 43 -20.52 -16.90 -6.66
CA TYR A 43 -19.57 -17.97 -6.93
C TYR A 43 -18.18 -17.61 -6.37
N ARG A 44 -17.65 -18.45 -5.48
CA ARG A 44 -16.34 -18.24 -4.85
C ARG A 44 -15.55 -19.53 -4.72
N TRP A 45 -14.23 -19.43 -4.84
CA TRP A 45 -13.33 -20.53 -4.53
C TRP A 45 -13.27 -20.74 -3.02
N LYS A 46 -13.41 -21.99 -2.57
CA LYS A 46 -13.21 -22.41 -1.18
C LYS A 46 -12.26 -23.57 -1.11
N THR A 47 -11.51 -23.68 -0.02
CA THR A 47 -10.68 -24.85 0.24
C THR A 47 -11.52 -26.07 0.56
N ALA A 48 -11.13 -27.23 0.04
CA ALA A 48 -11.81 -28.49 0.32
C ALA A 48 -11.64 -28.94 1.80
N ASP A 49 -10.58 -28.48 2.46
CA ASP A 49 -10.28 -28.74 3.87
C ASP A 49 -10.86 -27.68 4.83
N ASN A 50 -11.67 -26.74 4.31
CA ASN A 50 -12.19 -25.57 5.03
C ASN A 50 -11.13 -24.65 5.66
N SER A 51 -9.86 -24.80 5.32
CA SER A 51 -8.80 -23.88 5.76
C SER A 51 -8.98 -22.50 5.15
N LYS A 52 -8.70 -21.44 5.94
CA LYS A 52 -8.85 -20.04 5.51
C LYS A 52 -7.53 -19.29 5.71
N PRO A 53 -6.48 -19.62 4.93
CA PRO A 53 -5.21 -18.89 4.98
C PRO A 53 -5.43 -17.41 4.61
N PRO A 54 -5.08 -16.44 5.47
CA PRO A 54 -5.37 -15.03 5.22
C PRO A 54 -4.49 -14.45 4.11
N GLY A 55 -5.11 -13.62 3.26
CA GLY A 55 -4.44 -12.88 2.18
C GLY A 55 -4.08 -13.72 0.94
N GLU A 56 -4.76 -14.86 0.79
CA GLU A 56 -4.85 -15.62 -0.46
C GLU A 56 -6.02 -15.11 -1.31
N TYR A 57 -6.04 -15.37 -2.62
CA TYR A 57 -7.13 -14.91 -3.50
C TYR A 57 -8.52 -15.38 -3.05
N PHE A 58 -8.61 -16.63 -2.60
CA PHE A 58 -9.85 -17.26 -2.13
C PHE A 58 -10.20 -16.93 -0.67
N ASN A 59 -9.31 -16.26 0.05
CA ASN A 59 -9.54 -15.77 1.41
C ASN A 59 -8.71 -14.49 1.65
N PRO A 60 -9.07 -13.40 0.94
CA PRO A 60 -8.32 -12.16 1.00
C PRO A 60 -8.44 -11.54 2.39
N GLY A 61 -7.42 -10.77 2.78
CA GLY A 61 -7.52 -9.92 3.96
C GLY A 61 -8.37 -8.68 3.67
N TYR A 62 -8.91 -8.03 4.70
CA TYR A 62 -9.53 -6.71 4.53
C TYR A 62 -8.49 -5.62 4.25
N ASP A 63 -7.36 -5.68 4.96
CA ASP A 63 -6.18 -4.82 4.81
C ASP A 63 -4.92 -5.57 5.31
N CYS A 64 -3.76 -4.91 5.34
CA CYS A 64 -2.54 -5.51 5.90
C CYS A 64 -2.69 -5.93 7.36
N LEU A 65 -3.38 -5.12 8.15
CA LEU A 65 -3.51 -5.32 9.59
C LEU A 65 -4.39 -6.52 9.90
N ASP A 66 -5.46 -6.73 9.14
CA ASP A 66 -6.32 -7.91 9.20
C ASP A 66 -5.52 -9.19 8.92
N ILE A 67 -4.64 -9.17 7.91
CA ILE A 67 -3.75 -10.29 7.60
C ILE A 67 -2.80 -10.57 8.76
N LEU A 68 -2.13 -9.52 9.29
CA LEU A 68 -1.18 -9.65 10.39
C LEU A 68 -1.84 -10.10 11.69
N ASN A 69 -3.06 -9.65 11.97
CA ASN A 69 -3.84 -10.07 13.14
C ASN A 69 -4.27 -11.54 13.04
N LYS A 70 -4.63 -12.01 11.85
CA LYS A 70 -5.01 -13.41 11.60
C LYS A 70 -3.80 -14.34 11.47
N ASN A 71 -2.65 -13.83 11.04
CA ASN A 71 -1.41 -14.56 10.92
C ASN A 71 -0.21 -13.68 11.33
N THR A 72 0.17 -13.78 12.60
CA THR A 72 1.30 -13.04 13.18
C THR A 72 2.67 -13.42 12.61
N LYS A 73 2.74 -14.52 11.85
CA LYS A 73 3.95 -14.96 11.12
C LYS A 73 3.97 -14.53 9.66
N ALA A 74 2.97 -13.77 9.21
CA ALA A 74 2.97 -13.19 7.87
C ALA A 74 4.23 -12.35 7.66
N LYS A 75 4.91 -12.59 6.54
CA LYS A 75 6.12 -11.87 6.14
C LYS A 75 5.75 -10.79 5.14
N ASP A 76 6.63 -9.82 4.93
CA ASP A 76 6.46 -8.86 3.84
C ASP A 76 6.40 -9.60 2.49
N GLY A 77 5.48 -9.20 1.62
CA GLY A 77 5.28 -9.81 0.30
C GLY A 77 3.96 -9.43 -0.35
N TYR A 78 3.57 -10.08 -1.45
CA TYR A 78 2.34 -9.70 -2.16
C TYR A 78 1.11 -10.46 -1.69
N TYR A 79 0.11 -9.80 -1.10
CA TYR A 79 -1.12 -10.44 -0.59
C TYR A 79 -2.36 -9.96 -1.33
N TRP A 80 -3.41 -10.79 -1.31
CA TRP A 80 -4.73 -10.40 -1.82
C TRP A 80 -5.53 -9.70 -0.73
N ILE A 81 -5.94 -8.47 -1.02
CA ILE A 81 -6.72 -7.62 -0.13
C ILE A 81 -8.08 -7.30 -0.78
N ASN A 82 -9.14 -7.23 0.01
CA ASN A 82 -10.44 -6.74 -0.40
C ASN A 82 -10.99 -5.74 0.61
N PHE A 83 -11.01 -4.46 0.24
CA PHE A 83 -11.56 -3.36 1.03
C PHE A 83 -13.10 -3.28 0.99
N ASN A 84 -13.77 -4.40 0.71
CA ASN A 84 -15.19 -4.51 0.34
C ASN A 84 -15.54 -3.79 -0.98
N GLU A 85 -14.58 -3.71 -1.91
CA GLU A 85 -14.72 -3.04 -3.20
C GLU A 85 -14.64 -4.02 -4.38
N GLY A 86 -15.51 -5.03 -4.36
CA GLY A 86 -15.62 -6.00 -5.46
C GLY A 86 -14.52 -7.07 -5.43
N GLN A 87 -13.74 -7.16 -6.51
CA GLN A 87 -12.73 -8.21 -6.69
C GLN A 87 -11.49 -7.98 -5.82
N PRO A 88 -10.90 -9.03 -5.22
CA PRO A 88 -9.66 -8.90 -4.46
C PRO A 88 -8.52 -8.36 -5.32
N LYS A 89 -7.69 -7.51 -4.74
CA LYS A 89 -6.52 -6.90 -5.40
C LYS A 89 -5.23 -7.43 -4.80
N LYS A 90 -4.25 -7.73 -5.64
CA LYS A 90 -2.92 -8.14 -5.21
C LYS A 90 -2.12 -6.89 -4.85
N MET A 91 -1.60 -6.81 -3.63
CA MET A 91 -0.89 -5.64 -3.10
C MET A 91 0.40 -6.05 -2.41
N GLY A 92 1.44 -5.20 -2.50
CA GLY A 92 2.64 -5.32 -1.67
C GLY A 92 2.29 -4.99 -0.21
N VAL A 93 2.30 -6.00 0.64
CA VAL A 93 1.85 -5.95 2.04
C VAL A 93 2.99 -6.32 2.96
N GLY A 94 3.26 -5.42 3.89
CA GLY A 94 3.98 -5.69 5.13
C GLY A 94 3.16 -5.19 6.31
N LYS A 95 3.76 -4.44 7.23
CA LYS A 95 3.01 -3.64 8.22
C LYS A 95 2.10 -2.56 7.58
N TYR A 96 2.35 -2.22 6.32
CA TYR A 96 1.68 -1.17 5.56
C TYR A 96 1.50 -1.64 4.12
N ILE A 97 0.59 -1.02 3.39
CA ILE A 97 0.38 -1.26 1.96
C ILE A 97 1.29 -0.35 1.17
N LEU A 98 2.09 -0.90 0.27
CA LEU A 98 2.87 -0.14 -0.68
C LEU A 98 1.97 0.40 -1.81
N ILE A 99 1.94 1.72 -2.00
CA ILE A 99 1.11 2.38 -3.04
C ILE A 99 1.88 3.25 -4.02
N GLY A 100 3.14 3.54 -3.72
CA GLY A 100 3.98 4.37 -4.57
C GLY A 100 5.44 4.13 -4.28
N HIS A 101 6.25 4.15 -5.33
CA HIS A 101 7.70 4.05 -5.27
C HIS A 101 8.30 5.07 -6.24
N MET A 102 9.40 5.71 -5.84
CA MET A 102 10.12 6.66 -6.66
C MET A 102 11.61 6.68 -6.34
N ASN A 103 12.44 6.92 -7.35
CA ASN A 103 13.90 7.07 -7.20
C ASN A 103 14.31 8.55 -7.04
N ASP A 104 13.40 9.38 -6.54
CA ASP A 104 13.61 10.79 -6.26
C ASP A 104 12.82 11.17 -4.99
N THR A 105 13.25 12.25 -4.35
CA THR A 105 12.67 12.85 -3.16
C THR A 105 12.00 14.20 -3.45
N VAL A 106 12.25 14.79 -4.62
CA VAL A 106 11.97 16.20 -4.91
C VAL A 106 10.75 16.40 -5.81
N ILE A 107 10.54 15.56 -6.83
CA ILE A 107 9.40 15.70 -7.73
C ILE A 107 8.63 14.39 -7.70
N TRP A 108 7.32 14.43 -7.44
CA TRP A 108 6.44 13.26 -7.45
C TRP A 108 5.54 13.26 -8.69
N ASP A 109 6.14 13.33 -9.88
CA ASP A 109 5.44 13.31 -11.17
C ASP A 109 5.35 11.90 -11.79
N VAL A 110 5.45 10.86 -10.97
CA VAL A 110 5.41 9.48 -11.48
C VAL A 110 4.01 9.09 -11.96
N PRO A 111 3.93 8.33 -13.07
CA PRO A 111 2.66 7.91 -13.64
C PRO A 111 1.87 7.06 -12.64
N SER A 112 0.55 7.21 -12.67
CA SER A 112 -0.37 6.30 -12.00
C SER A 112 -0.80 5.18 -12.93
N SER A 113 -0.77 3.94 -12.46
CA SER A 113 -1.23 2.76 -13.18
C SER A 113 -2.20 1.93 -12.33
N SER A 114 -2.94 1.02 -12.95
CA SER A 114 -3.75 0.01 -12.27
C SER A 114 -2.92 -1.18 -11.76
N GLU A 115 -1.58 -1.07 -11.75
CA GLU A 115 -0.69 -2.17 -11.38
C GLU A 115 -0.36 -2.14 -9.89
N THR A 116 0.02 -3.31 -9.38
CA THR A 116 0.58 -3.43 -8.04
C THR A 116 1.97 -2.78 -8.02
N VAL A 117 2.21 -1.88 -7.07
CA VAL A 117 3.56 -1.31 -6.90
C VAL A 117 4.50 -2.36 -6.31
N GLU A 118 5.63 -2.55 -6.98
CA GLU A 118 6.72 -3.38 -6.49
C GLU A 118 7.74 -2.52 -5.71
N PRO A 119 8.26 -2.98 -4.57
CA PRO A 119 9.21 -2.18 -3.76
C PRO A 119 10.48 -1.74 -4.50
N PHE A 120 10.92 -2.54 -5.48
CA PHE A 120 12.13 -2.31 -6.27
C PHE A 120 11.83 -2.25 -7.78
N GLY A 121 10.56 -1.99 -8.12
CA GLY A 121 10.11 -1.91 -9.51
C GLY A 121 10.28 -0.52 -10.10
N TYR A 122 9.73 -0.32 -11.29
CA TYR A 122 9.71 0.98 -11.92
C TYR A 122 8.95 2.01 -11.05
N PRO A 123 9.43 3.26 -10.93
CA PRO A 123 8.72 4.34 -10.24
C PRO A 123 7.29 4.54 -10.73
N GLN A 124 6.31 4.34 -9.84
CA GLN A 124 4.90 4.49 -10.19
C GLN A 124 4.03 4.65 -8.94
N TRP A 125 2.80 5.11 -9.17
CA TRP A 125 1.70 5.02 -8.21
C TRP A 125 0.69 3.98 -8.64
N SER A 126 0.12 3.27 -7.67
CA SER A 126 -1.07 2.48 -7.92
C SER A 126 -2.32 3.34 -7.76
N SER A 127 -3.09 3.50 -8.83
CA SER A 127 -4.43 4.11 -8.79
C SER A 127 -5.49 3.14 -8.25
N GLU A 128 -5.15 1.86 -8.05
CA GLU A 128 -6.06 0.81 -7.59
C GLU A 128 -6.73 1.12 -6.27
N LEU A 129 -6.09 1.93 -5.42
CA LEU A 129 -6.60 2.28 -4.09
C LEU A 129 -7.19 3.69 -4.04
N GLY A 130 -7.41 4.34 -5.19
CA GLY A 130 -7.83 5.74 -5.27
C GLY A 130 -9.11 6.07 -4.52
N ASP A 131 -10.08 5.15 -4.52
CA ASP A 131 -11.39 5.32 -3.86
C ASP A 131 -11.37 4.93 -2.37
N ILE A 132 -10.25 4.45 -1.86
CA ILE A 132 -10.14 4.04 -0.46
C ILE A 132 -9.99 5.25 0.45
N SER A 133 -10.76 5.23 1.53
CA SER A 133 -10.69 6.21 2.60
C SER A 133 -9.56 5.90 3.58
N VAL A 134 -8.50 6.70 3.53
CA VAL A 134 -7.31 6.58 4.39
C VAL A 134 -7.33 7.60 5.52
N ILE A 135 -6.72 7.26 6.66
CA ILE A 135 -6.55 8.18 7.79
C ILE A 135 -5.08 8.37 8.20
N ASP A 136 -4.23 7.42 7.83
CA ASP A 136 -2.79 7.49 8.02
C ASP A 136 -2.09 7.37 6.67
N PHE A 137 -1.12 8.25 6.43
CA PHE A 137 -0.29 8.26 5.25
C PHE A 137 1.17 8.23 5.67
N ARG A 138 1.93 7.27 5.17
CA ARG A 138 3.33 7.06 5.57
C ARG A 138 4.27 7.30 4.39
N ILE A 139 5.40 7.89 4.72
CA ILE A 139 6.49 8.18 3.79
C ILE A 139 7.77 7.64 4.38
N GLN A 140 8.56 6.97 3.55
CA GLN A 140 9.89 6.49 3.90
C GLN A 140 10.86 6.89 2.80
N VAL A 141 11.99 7.48 3.16
CA VAL A 141 13.05 7.88 2.25
C VAL A 141 14.36 7.29 2.72
N ALA A 142 15.12 6.69 1.82
CA ALA A 142 16.43 6.10 2.08
C ALA A 142 17.41 6.45 0.95
N SER A 143 18.70 6.35 1.23
CA SER A 143 19.77 6.50 0.22
C SER A 143 20.12 5.19 -0.48
N ASN A 144 19.41 4.10 -0.15
CA ASN A 144 19.66 2.77 -0.65
C ASN A 144 18.35 2.04 -0.95
N ASP A 145 18.42 1.13 -1.92
CA ASP A 145 17.26 0.48 -2.49
C ASP A 145 16.51 -0.40 -1.50
N ASP A 146 17.21 -0.96 -0.50
CA ASP A 146 16.64 -1.87 0.52
C ASP A 146 15.83 -1.16 1.63
N PHE A 147 15.92 0.17 1.71
CA PHE A 147 15.28 0.97 2.75
C PHE A 147 15.58 0.52 4.21
N GLU A 148 16.67 -0.22 4.44
CA GLU A 148 17.05 -0.71 5.77
C GLU A 148 17.43 0.44 6.70
N ASN A 149 18.04 1.50 6.16
CA ASN A 149 18.49 2.67 6.90
C ASN A 149 17.82 3.95 6.36
N PRO A 150 16.52 4.14 6.59
CA PRO A 150 15.82 5.30 6.08
C PRO A 150 16.29 6.57 6.79
N ALA A 151 16.59 7.61 6.02
CA ALA A 151 16.89 8.93 6.56
C ALA A 151 15.62 9.67 7.00
N VAL A 152 14.48 9.34 6.40
CA VAL A 152 13.18 9.89 6.75
C VAL A 152 12.17 8.78 6.84
N HIS A 153 11.36 8.81 7.89
CA HIS A 153 10.27 7.87 8.04
C HIS A 153 9.15 8.54 8.84
N TRP A 154 8.14 9.06 8.14
CA TRP A 154 7.05 9.82 8.74
C TRP A 154 5.71 9.12 8.59
N ALA A 155 4.88 9.24 9.62
CA ALA A 155 3.45 8.98 9.56
C ALA A 155 2.67 10.28 9.75
N TYR A 156 1.84 10.59 8.77
CA TYR A 156 0.91 11.70 8.75
C TYR A 156 -0.47 11.19 9.14
N ARG A 157 -0.97 11.61 10.30
CA ARG A 157 -2.34 11.33 10.72
C ARG A 157 -3.26 12.44 10.24
N PHE A 158 -4.33 12.13 9.52
CA PHE A 158 -5.34 13.11 9.12
C PHE A 158 -6.38 13.35 10.22
N LYS A 159 -6.95 14.57 10.23
CA LYS A 159 -8.09 14.92 11.10
C LYS A 159 -9.34 14.10 10.78
N ASN A 160 -9.57 13.86 9.49
CA ASN A 160 -10.71 13.10 8.96
C ASN A 160 -10.19 12.07 7.95
N LYS A 161 -10.96 10.99 7.71
CA LYS A 161 -10.69 10.05 6.61
C LYS A 161 -10.80 10.77 5.26
N ARG A 162 -9.97 10.37 4.29
CA ARG A 162 -9.89 11.00 2.96
C ARG A 162 -9.69 9.97 1.88
N LEU A 163 -10.30 10.20 0.71
CA LEU A 163 -10.03 9.37 -0.46
C LEU A 163 -8.57 9.53 -0.89
N LEU A 164 -7.90 8.40 -1.12
CA LEU A 164 -6.49 8.39 -1.52
C LEU A 164 -6.24 9.23 -2.77
N LYS A 165 -7.10 9.11 -3.78
CA LYS A 165 -6.99 9.83 -5.05
C LYS A 165 -6.92 11.34 -4.89
N ASN A 166 -7.45 11.87 -3.78
CA ASN A 166 -7.49 13.31 -3.53
C ASN A 166 -6.24 13.82 -2.79
N LEU A 167 -5.37 12.95 -2.24
CA LEU A 167 -4.25 13.39 -1.41
C LEU A 167 -3.20 14.20 -2.18
N MET A 168 -3.05 13.93 -3.48
CA MET A 168 -1.98 14.46 -4.32
C MET A 168 -2.46 15.56 -5.28
N ILE A 169 -3.77 15.83 -5.34
CA ILE A 169 -4.38 16.73 -6.32
C ILE A 169 -4.42 18.16 -5.74
N VAL A 170 -3.98 19.15 -6.53
CA VAL A 170 -4.09 20.58 -6.18
C VAL A 170 -5.56 20.92 -5.86
N ASP A 171 -5.80 21.78 -4.87
CA ASP A 171 -7.14 22.13 -4.33
C ASP A 171 -7.92 21.01 -3.65
N GLN A 172 -7.54 19.75 -3.84
CA GLN A 172 -8.24 18.60 -3.25
C GLN A 172 -7.42 17.91 -2.16
N GLY A 173 -6.10 18.15 -2.13
CA GLY A 173 -5.12 17.64 -1.18
C GLY A 173 -5.20 18.30 0.20
N GLY A 174 -5.97 19.38 0.36
CA GLY A 174 -6.16 20.08 1.65
C GLY A 174 -5.04 21.07 2.01
N CYS A 175 -4.06 21.20 1.13
CA CYS A 175 -3.07 22.28 1.14
C CYS A 175 -3.60 23.53 0.41
N PRO A 176 -2.97 24.71 0.57
CA PRO A 176 -3.39 25.93 -0.12
C PRO A 176 -3.44 25.77 -1.65
N TYR A 177 -4.26 26.59 -2.30
CA TYR A 177 -4.77 26.37 -3.66
C TYR A 177 -3.74 26.26 -4.80
N ASN A 178 -2.49 26.66 -4.57
CA ASN A 178 -1.42 26.57 -5.58
C ASN A 178 -0.40 25.46 -5.31
N PHE A 179 -0.60 24.65 -4.26
CA PHE A 179 0.41 23.71 -3.81
C PHE A 179 -0.14 22.28 -3.75
N PRO A 180 0.41 21.34 -4.54
CA PRO A 180 0.13 19.92 -4.35
C PRO A 180 0.68 19.51 -3.00
N GLY A 181 -0.12 18.81 -2.20
CA GLY A 181 0.26 18.52 -0.83
C GLY A 181 -0.78 17.77 -0.04
N VAL A 182 -0.32 17.15 1.03
CA VAL A 182 -1.16 16.46 2.00
C VAL A 182 -1.55 17.42 3.12
N GLY A 183 -2.77 17.92 3.09
CA GLY A 183 -3.35 18.79 4.11
C GLY A 183 -4.34 18.11 5.05
N GLY A 184 -4.86 18.89 5.99
CA GLY A 184 -5.77 18.39 7.03
C GLY A 184 -5.07 17.45 8.01
N ILE A 185 -3.76 17.61 8.19
CA ILE A 185 -2.95 16.81 9.11
C ILE A 185 -3.31 17.19 10.56
N SER A 186 -3.50 16.17 11.39
CA SER A 186 -3.70 16.29 12.84
C SER A 186 -2.37 16.24 13.59
N TYR A 187 -1.46 15.35 13.18
CA TYR A 187 -0.10 15.30 13.70
C TYR A 187 0.82 14.56 12.74
N VAL A 188 2.12 14.81 12.88
CA VAL A 188 3.18 14.07 12.21
C VAL A 188 3.99 13.33 13.26
N LYS A 189 4.16 12.02 13.06
CA LYS A 189 4.97 11.14 13.90
C LYS A 189 6.24 10.76 13.14
N ASP A 190 7.40 10.92 13.77
CA ASP A 190 8.64 10.32 13.31
C ASP A 190 8.64 8.85 13.73
N LEU A 191 8.65 7.95 12.75
CA LEU A 191 8.62 6.52 12.99
C LEU A 191 10.01 5.93 13.28
N MET A 192 11.08 6.72 13.16
CA MET A 192 12.42 6.34 13.62
C MET A 192 12.54 6.49 15.14
N THR A 193 12.00 7.56 15.70
CA THR A 193 12.04 7.85 17.15
C THR A 193 10.75 7.48 17.88
N GLU A 194 9.70 7.16 17.13
CA GLU A 194 8.34 6.96 17.61
C GLU A 194 7.69 8.18 18.31
N GLU A 195 8.21 9.39 18.08
CA GLU A 195 7.72 10.62 18.69
C GLU A 195 6.80 11.43 17.76
N ILE A 196 5.82 12.12 18.36
CA ILE A 196 5.03 13.13 17.63
C ILE A 196 5.88 14.39 17.53
N VAL A 197 6.36 14.67 16.32
CA VAL A 197 7.27 15.80 16.04
C VAL A 197 6.52 17.11 15.76
N SER A 198 5.24 17.04 15.37
CA SER A 198 4.41 18.25 15.24
C SER A 198 2.92 17.95 15.27
N ARG A 199 2.16 18.91 15.81
CA ARG A 199 0.69 19.00 15.72
C ARG A 199 0.22 20.25 14.97
N ASP A 200 1.12 21.23 14.80
CA ASP A 200 0.83 22.51 14.16
C ASP A 200 1.03 22.47 12.64
N PHE A 201 1.66 21.41 12.15
CA PHE A 201 1.88 21.16 10.74
C PHE A 201 0.61 20.62 10.07
N SER A 202 -0.19 21.52 9.49
CA SER A 202 -1.49 21.20 8.90
C SER A 202 -1.46 20.82 7.42
N CYS A 203 -0.35 21.08 6.73
CA CYS A 203 -0.15 20.82 5.30
C CYS A 203 1.31 20.47 4.98
N SER A 204 1.52 19.33 4.31
CA SER A 204 2.79 18.86 3.74
C SER A 204 2.80 19.06 2.23
N ILE A 205 3.49 20.09 1.74
CA ILE A 205 3.62 20.35 0.30
C ILE A 205 4.66 19.40 -0.28
N PHE A 206 4.37 18.75 -1.40
CA PHE A 206 5.33 17.86 -2.08
C PHE A 206 6.50 18.65 -2.67
N GLY A 207 7.70 18.09 -2.56
CA GLY A 207 8.94 18.58 -3.17
C GLY A 207 9.80 19.50 -2.31
N ALA A 208 10.61 20.36 -2.92
CA ALA A 208 11.64 21.20 -2.25
C ALA A 208 11.09 22.21 -1.20
N TYR A 209 9.78 22.25 -1.00
CA TYR A 209 9.13 23.12 -0.04
C TYR A 209 9.14 22.49 1.36
N SER A 210 9.99 23.02 2.23
CA SER A 210 10.03 22.68 3.67
C SER A 210 9.24 23.69 4.49
N HIS A 211 8.61 23.29 5.59
CA HIS A 211 8.11 24.26 6.57
C HIS A 211 9.29 24.74 7.43
N PRO A 212 9.72 26.02 7.32
CA PRO A 212 11.03 26.47 7.81
C PRO A 212 11.23 26.28 9.32
N ILE A 213 10.15 26.42 10.10
CA ILE A 213 10.17 26.37 11.57
C ILE A 213 10.07 24.93 12.08
N ALA A 214 9.37 24.07 11.35
CA ALA A 214 9.03 22.73 11.81
C ALA A 214 10.08 21.70 11.34
N LYS A 215 10.89 22.03 10.30
CA LYS A 215 11.79 21.09 9.62
C LYS A 215 11.08 19.78 9.21
N ILE A 216 9.80 19.91 8.88
CA ILE A 216 8.87 18.84 8.49
C ILE A 216 8.34 19.19 7.09
N GLY A 217 7.96 18.15 6.33
CA GLY A 217 7.79 18.20 4.88
C GLY A 217 8.98 17.52 4.21
N TRP A 218 8.88 17.17 2.93
CA TRP A 218 9.76 16.26 2.17
C TRP A 218 11.27 16.53 2.27
N VAL A 219 11.63 17.73 2.71
CA VAL A 219 12.98 18.23 2.92
C VAL A 219 13.39 18.11 4.40
N ARG A 220 13.70 16.90 4.87
CA ARG A 220 14.67 16.73 5.98
C ARG A 220 16.09 16.48 5.46
N TYR A 221 16.20 16.08 4.19
CA TYR A 221 17.45 15.69 3.55
C TYR A 221 18.29 16.87 3.03
N PHE A 222 17.72 18.08 2.93
CA PHE A 222 18.47 19.24 2.42
C PHE A 222 19.28 19.93 3.52
N ASN A 223 20.44 19.37 3.83
CA ASN A 223 21.61 20.22 4.01
C ASN A 223 22.03 20.70 2.60
N PRO A 224 22.41 21.96 2.37
CA PRO A 224 22.64 22.53 1.02
C PRO A 224 23.86 21.95 0.28
N VAL A 225 24.40 20.80 0.69
CA VAL A 225 25.56 20.13 0.09
C VAL A 225 25.18 18.87 -0.70
N SER A 226 23.96 18.32 -0.52
CA SER A 226 23.54 17.05 -1.15
C SER A 226 22.34 17.19 -2.10
N ALA A 227 22.10 18.38 -2.65
CA ALA A 227 20.97 18.66 -3.55
C ALA A 227 21.00 17.88 -4.89
N ASN A 228 22.03 17.05 -5.12
CA ASN A 228 22.22 16.20 -6.29
C ASN A 228 22.65 14.77 -5.90
N ASP A 229 22.08 14.18 -4.83
CA ASP A 229 22.30 12.75 -4.59
C ASP A 229 21.30 11.95 -5.44
N ASP A 230 21.69 11.65 -6.68
CA ASP A 230 20.92 10.93 -7.71
C ASP A 230 20.47 9.51 -7.30
N ASN A 231 20.64 9.12 -6.02
CA ASN A 231 20.38 7.79 -5.46
C ASN A 231 19.33 7.79 -4.34
N ALA A 232 18.70 8.92 -4.01
CA ALA A 232 17.70 8.94 -2.95
C ALA A 232 16.38 8.32 -3.41
N GLN A 233 15.94 7.24 -2.76
CA GLN A 233 14.68 6.57 -3.06
C GLN A 233 13.61 6.87 -2.02
N SER A 234 12.36 6.95 -2.46
CA SER A 234 11.19 7.24 -1.63
C SER A 234 10.08 6.23 -1.87
N VAL A 235 9.46 5.80 -0.77
CA VAL A 235 8.35 4.85 -0.78
C VAL A 235 7.18 5.41 0.01
N LEU A 236 6.00 5.23 -0.56
CA LEU A 236 4.73 5.64 0.02
C LEU A 236 3.90 4.45 0.43
N LYS A 237 3.43 4.52 1.68
CA LYS A 237 2.76 3.42 2.34
C LYS A 237 1.46 3.88 2.99
N LEU A 238 0.42 3.07 2.94
CA LEU A 238 -0.88 3.33 3.59
C LEU A 238 -1.16 2.36 4.73
N ILE A 239 -1.97 2.83 5.68
CA ILE A 239 -2.80 2.01 6.57
C ILE A 239 -4.26 2.40 6.35
#